data_AF-A0A370LHT7-F1
#
_entry.id   AF-A0A370LHT7-F1
#
_cell.length_a   1.000
_cell.length_b   1.000
_cell.length_c   1.000
_cell.angle_alpha   90.00
_cell.angle_beta   90.00
_cell.angle_gamma   90.00
#
_symmetry.space_group_name_H-M   'P 1'
#
loop_
_entity.id
_entity.type
_entity.pdbx_description
1 polymer ?
#
loop_
_entity_poly.entity_id
_entity_poly.type
_entity_poly.pdbx_seq_one_letter_code
_entity_poly.pdbx_strand_id
1 'polypeptide(L)'
;MSEAEVEVKEIEEVEEPEQVEAEVEETKVKTKSKKTEEKTEEKEKWGIAHIYSSYNNTIIHMTDLTGAETIAISSGGIHVNADRYESSPFAAMKAANAVNESARTKGFTAFHIRVRAVGGVGSRVPGPGAQAAIRALARGGFKIGRIDDVTPIPHDTTRKKGGKRGRRV
;
A
#
# COMPACT_ATOMS: atom_id res chain seq x y z
N MET A 1 -45.82 -40.99 -23.52
CA MET A 1 -46.51 -41.77 -22.47
C MET A 1 -46.26 -43.23 -22.81
N SER A 2 -45.24 -43.91 -22.31
CA SER A 2 -44.23 -43.58 -21.26
C SER A 2 -42.86 -44.22 -21.62
N GLU A 3 -41.83 -43.87 -20.85
CA GLU A 3 -40.40 -44.23 -20.92
C GLU A 3 -40.05 -45.68 -21.42
N ALA A 4 -38.95 -45.96 -22.14
CA ALA A 4 -37.52 -45.66 -21.89
C ALA A 4 -36.97 -46.34 -20.60
N GLU A 5 -35.73 -46.78 -20.41
CA GLU A 5 -34.53 -47.03 -21.25
C GLU A 5 -33.51 -47.81 -20.35
N VAL A 6 -32.44 -48.51 -20.77
CA VAL A 6 -31.82 -48.82 -22.07
C VAL A 6 -31.00 -50.13 -21.92
N GLU A 7 -30.59 -50.79 -23.01
CA GLU A 7 -29.81 -52.04 -23.02
C GLU A 7 -28.68 -52.03 -24.09
N VAL A 8 -27.58 -52.81 -24.04
CA VAL A 8 -26.85 -53.52 -22.96
C VAL A 8 -25.54 -54.13 -23.56
N LYS A 9 -24.48 -54.38 -22.74
CA LYS A 9 -23.16 -55.00 -23.12
C LYS A 9 -22.29 -54.22 -24.14
N GLU A 10 -20.99 -54.45 -24.35
CA GLU A 10 -19.83 -55.10 -23.66
C GLU A 10 -18.58 -54.35 -24.23
N ILE A 11 -17.62 -53.86 -23.43
CA ILE A 11 -16.32 -54.47 -23.07
C ILE A 11 -15.50 -55.01 -24.25
N GLU A 12 -14.35 -54.39 -24.56
CA GLU A 12 -13.00 -55.01 -24.61
C GLU A 12 -11.89 -53.93 -24.83
N GLU A 13 -10.62 -54.25 -24.51
CA GLU A 13 -9.46 -53.32 -24.39
C GLU A 13 -8.21 -53.96 -25.07
N VAL A 14 -7.01 -53.37 -25.26
CA VAL A 14 -6.30 -52.18 -24.72
C VAL A 14 -5.15 -51.76 -25.69
N GLU A 15 -4.33 -50.72 -25.36
CA GLU A 15 -3.03 -50.32 -25.99
C GLU A 15 -3.09 -49.71 -27.43
N GLU A 16 -2.21 -48.80 -27.89
CA GLU A 16 -0.94 -48.21 -27.41
C GLU A 16 -0.79 -46.73 -27.93
N PRO A 17 0.09 -45.86 -27.37
CA PRO A 17 0.13 -44.42 -27.72
C PRO A 17 1.40 -43.97 -28.50
N GLU A 18 1.26 -43.63 -29.79
CA GLU A 18 2.40 -43.19 -30.64
C GLU A 18 2.21 -41.83 -31.36
N GLN A 19 1.06 -41.16 -31.23
CA GLN A 19 0.70 -39.99 -32.05
C GLN A 19 0.78 -38.62 -31.34
N VAL A 20 1.20 -38.56 -30.07
CA VAL A 20 1.13 -37.32 -29.25
C VAL A 20 2.41 -36.48 -29.33
N GLU A 21 3.55 -37.05 -29.73
CA GLU A 21 4.85 -36.34 -29.70
C GLU A 21 5.07 -35.37 -30.88
N ALA A 22 4.46 -35.64 -32.04
CA ALA A 22 4.70 -34.88 -33.28
C ALA A 22 4.11 -33.45 -33.26
N GLU A 23 2.98 -33.22 -32.60
CA GLU A 23 2.34 -31.88 -32.57
C GLU A 23 3.03 -30.88 -31.61
N VAL A 24 3.95 -31.34 -30.76
CA VAL A 24 4.61 -30.52 -29.74
C VAL A 24 5.83 -29.75 -30.30
N GLU A 25 6.33 -30.08 -31.48
CA GLU A 25 7.47 -29.37 -32.09
C GLU A 25 7.08 -28.13 -32.92
N GLU A 26 6.03 -28.17 -33.74
CA GLU A 26 5.72 -27.06 -34.65
C GLU A 26 5.21 -25.79 -33.95
N THR A 27 4.64 -25.92 -32.74
CA THR A 27 4.18 -24.75 -31.95
C THR A 27 5.32 -23.95 -31.29
N LYS A 28 6.58 -24.41 -31.35
CA LYS A 28 7.74 -23.70 -30.77
C LYS A 28 8.23 -22.49 -31.58
N VAL A 29 7.75 -22.26 -32.81
CA VAL A 29 8.31 -21.24 -33.72
C VAL A 29 7.36 -20.07 -33.98
N LYS A 30 6.90 -19.35 -32.93
CA LYS A 30 6.36 -17.97 -33.08
C LYS A 30 6.21 -17.10 -31.82
N THR A 31 6.90 -17.36 -30.72
CA THR A 31 7.02 -16.38 -29.62
C THR A 31 8.24 -15.51 -29.87
N LYS A 32 8.05 -14.31 -30.45
CA LYS A 32 9.11 -13.31 -30.61
C LYS A 32 9.78 -13.09 -29.25
N SER A 33 11.07 -13.41 -29.15
CA SER A 33 11.87 -13.11 -27.97
C SER A 33 11.80 -11.61 -27.71
N LYS A 34 11.13 -11.25 -26.61
CA LYS A 34 10.97 -9.85 -26.21
C LYS A 34 12.34 -9.37 -25.79
N LYS A 35 13.01 -8.67 -26.70
CA LYS A 35 14.35 -8.10 -26.51
C LYS A 35 14.33 -7.34 -25.18
N THR A 36 15.07 -7.85 -24.19
CA THR A 36 15.22 -7.16 -22.91
C THR A 36 16.04 -5.92 -23.19
N GLU A 37 15.36 -4.80 -23.42
CA GLU A 37 15.98 -3.49 -23.36
C GLU A 37 16.59 -3.36 -21.97
N GLU A 38 17.91 -3.26 -21.92
CA GLU A 38 18.62 -2.91 -20.69
C GLU A 38 18.08 -1.55 -20.25
N LYS A 39 17.23 -1.56 -19.22
CA LYS A 39 16.76 -0.33 -18.60
C LYS A 39 17.98 0.36 -18.02
N THR A 40 18.44 1.41 -18.69
CA THR A 40 19.31 2.43 -18.12
C THR A 40 18.79 2.72 -16.72
N GLU A 41 19.60 2.48 -15.68
CA GLU A 41 19.14 2.61 -14.31
C GLU A 41 18.74 4.07 -14.04
N GLU A 42 17.43 4.34 -14.05
CA GLU A 42 16.89 5.64 -13.66
C GLU A 42 17.35 5.92 -12.23
N LYS A 43 18.21 6.94 -12.06
CA LYS A 43 18.80 7.29 -10.78
C LYS A 43 17.70 7.42 -9.72
N GLU A 44 17.74 6.56 -8.71
CA GLU A 44 16.69 6.51 -7.71
C GLU A 44 16.60 7.82 -6.95
N LYS A 45 15.46 8.50 -7.06
CA LYS A 45 15.18 9.73 -6.34
C LYS A 45 14.45 9.39 -5.05
N TRP A 46 15.23 9.34 -3.98
CA TRP A 46 14.78 9.07 -2.62
C TRP A 46 14.21 10.33 -1.95
N GLY A 47 13.12 10.16 -1.20
CA GLY A 47 12.54 11.19 -0.32
C GLY A 47 12.08 10.60 1.01
N ILE A 48 11.38 11.41 1.81
CA ILE A 48 10.83 11.01 3.11
C ILE A 48 9.31 11.22 3.13
N ALA A 49 8.57 10.18 3.51
CA ALA A 49 7.13 10.22 3.72
C ALA A 49 6.83 10.27 5.23
N HIS A 50 6.52 11.45 5.73
CA HIS A 50 6.05 11.68 7.09
C HIS A 50 4.55 11.34 7.19
N ILE A 51 4.22 10.30 7.95
CA ILE A 51 2.84 9.86 8.19
C ILE A 51 2.48 10.21 9.63
N TYR A 52 1.81 11.35 9.81
CA TYR A 52 1.23 11.71 11.10
C TYR A 52 -0.17 11.09 11.22
N SER A 53 -0.36 10.17 12.17
CA SER A 53 -1.66 9.54 12.39
C SER A 53 -2.11 9.69 13.84
N SER A 54 -3.23 10.39 14.01
CA SER A 54 -3.91 10.61 15.27
C SER A 54 -5.29 9.93 15.27
N TYR A 55 -5.98 9.89 16.41
CA TYR A 55 -7.35 9.39 16.49
C TYR A 55 -8.37 10.24 15.71
N ASN A 56 -8.05 11.50 15.44
CA ASN A 56 -8.97 12.44 14.80
C ASN A 56 -8.67 12.62 13.31
N ASN A 57 -7.40 12.67 12.91
CA ASN A 57 -7.01 12.88 11.50
C ASN A 57 -5.69 12.16 11.17
N THR A 58 -5.49 11.80 9.90
CA THR A 58 -4.22 11.29 9.36
C THR A 58 -3.72 12.23 8.26
N ILE A 59 -2.46 12.66 8.37
CA ILE A 59 -1.78 13.57 7.44
C ILE A 59 -0.59 12.84 6.84
N ILE A 60 -0.47 12.90 5.52
CA ILE A 60 0.63 12.34 4.74
C ILE A 60 1.37 13.52 4.10
N HIS A 61 2.63 13.66 4.45
CA HIS A 61 3.49 14.76 4.03
C HIS A 61 4.77 14.18 3.45
N MET A 62 4.99 14.37 2.15
CA MET A 62 6.20 13.95 1.47
C MET A 62 7.17 15.12 1.34
N THR A 63 8.41 14.87 1.67
CA THR A 63 9.53 15.81 1.67
C THR A 63 10.75 15.20 0.99
N ASP A 64 11.73 16.05 0.69
CA ASP A 64 13.08 15.62 0.30
C ASP A 64 13.82 14.92 1.47
N LEU A 65 15.07 14.50 1.23
CA LEU A 65 15.90 13.83 2.25
C LEU A 65 16.29 14.74 3.43
N THR A 66 16.40 16.06 3.23
CA THR A 66 16.66 17.01 4.33
C THR A 66 15.41 17.26 5.18
N GLY A 67 14.22 17.06 4.60
CA GLY A 67 12.94 17.37 5.24
C GLY A 67 12.54 18.84 5.16
N ALA A 68 13.29 19.67 4.45
CA ALA A 68 13.04 21.11 4.33
C ALA A 68 12.07 21.46 3.19
N GLU A 69 12.15 20.77 2.05
CA GLU A 69 11.30 21.03 0.89
C GLU A 69 10.12 20.07 0.83
N THR A 70 8.90 20.61 0.66
CA THR A 70 7.67 19.82 0.59
C THR A 70 7.33 19.43 -0.85
N ILE A 71 7.30 18.12 -1.10
CA ILE A 71 6.90 17.54 -2.38
C ILE A 71 5.38 17.62 -2.52
N ALA A 72 4.65 17.12 -1.53
CA ALA A 72 3.19 17.09 -1.51
C ALA A 72 2.68 16.86 -0.07
N ILE A 73 1.48 17.38 0.21
CA ILE A 73 0.81 17.18 1.50
C ILE A 73 -0.67 16.92 1.27
N SER A 74 -1.24 15.96 2.01
CA SER A 74 -2.67 15.72 2.03
C SER A 74 -3.10 15.14 3.37
N SER A 75 -4.35 15.42 3.79
CA SER A 75 -4.94 14.95 5.04
C SER A 75 -6.26 14.25 4.77
N GLY A 76 -6.69 13.39 5.68
CA GLY A 76 -7.95 12.65 5.52
C GLY A 76 -9.17 13.55 5.35
N GLY A 77 -9.20 14.70 6.04
CA GLY A 77 -10.29 15.69 5.95
C GLY A 77 -10.40 16.44 4.63
N ILE A 78 -9.35 16.47 3.79
CA ILE A 78 -9.47 17.00 2.41
C ILE A 78 -10.32 16.05 1.54
N HIS A 79 -10.36 14.76 1.87
CA HIS A 79 -11.00 13.71 1.05
C HIS A 79 -12.36 13.25 1.56
N VAL A 80 -12.77 13.69 2.75
CA VAL A 80 -14.00 13.25 3.44
C VAL A 80 -14.64 14.42 4.19
N ASN A 81 -15.87 14.77 3.80
CA ASN A 81 -16.62 15.93 4.30
C ASN A 81 -17.20 15.77 5.73
N ALA A 82 -16.83 14.71 6.46
CA ALA A 82 -17.42 14.36 7.74
C ALA A 82 -16.34 14.11 8.78
N ASP A 83 -16.27 14.98 9.80
CA ASP A 83 -15.24 15.06 10.84
C ASP A 83 -14.93 13.69 11.48
N ARG A 84 -15.98 12.90 11.75
CA ARG A 84 -15.89 11.54 12.34
C ARG A 84 -15.10 10.53 11.49
N TYR A 85 -14.83 10.82 10.22
CA TYR A 85 -14.17 9.93 9.28
C TYR A 85 -12.80 10.43 8.81
N GLU A 86 -12.32 11.58 9.29
CA GLU A 86 -10.99 12.12 8.94
C GLU A 86 -9.83 11.18 9.30
N SER A 87 -9.91 10.45 10.42
CA SER A 87 -8.91 9.45 10.82
C SER A 87 -9.12 8.08 10.18
N SER A 88 -10.21 7.88 9.42
CA SER A 88 -10.58 6.56 8.93
C SER A 88 -9.51 5.98 7.99
N PRO A 89 -9.32 4.64 7.98
CA PRO A 89 -8.44 3.98 7.01
C PRO A 89 -8.74 4.34 5.56
N PHE A 90 -10.01 4.57 5.22
CA PHE A 90 -10.46 4.98 3.89
C PHE A 90 -9.97 6.40 3.52
N ALA A 91 -10.12 7.36 4.43
CA ALA A 91 -9.61 8.72 4.25
C ALA A 91 -8.08 8.73 4.07
N ALA A 92 -7.36 7.92 4.87
CA ALA A 92 -5.92 7.77 4.76
C ALA A 92 -5.46 7.16 3.42
N MET A 93 -6.21 6.19 2.86
CA MET A 93 -5.90 5.63 1.53
C MET A 93 -6.12 6.67 0.42
N LYS A 94 -7.19 7.46 0.47
CA LYS A 94 -7.41 8.55 -0.50
C LYS A 94 -6.32 9.62 -0.43
N ALA A 95 -5.95 10.05 0.78
CA ALA A 95 -4.84 10.97 1.01
C ALA A 95 -3.53 10.43 0.44
N ALA A 96 -3.23 9.14 0.64
CA ALA A 96 -2.04 8.51 0.09
C ALA A 96 -2.03 8.54 -1.45
N ASN A 97 -3.15 8.23 -2.10
CA ASN A 97 -3.25 8.23 -3.56
C ASN A 97 -3.03 9.63 -4.17
N ALA A 98 -3.63 10.68 -3.60
CA ALA A 98 -3.43 12.05 -4.09
C ALA A 98 -1.96 12.52 -3.96
N VAL A 99 -1.28 12.13 -2.88
CA VAL A 99 0.14 12.41 -2.68
C VAL A 99 1.01 11.55 -3.62
N ASN A 100 0.63 10.29 -3.85
CA ASN A 100 1.31 9.39 -4.80
C ASN A 100 1.32 9.95 -6.22
N GLU A 101 0.19 10.44 -6.73
CA GLU A 101 0.07 11.05 -8.06
C GLU A 101 0.97 12.29 -8.19
N SER A 102 0.96 13.15 -7.16
CA SER A 102 1.81 14.34 -7.08
C SER A 102 3.31 14.01 -7.04
N ALA A 103 3.70 12.97 -6.29
CA ALA A 103 5.09 12.54 -6.15
C ALA A 103 5.64 11.85 -7.41
N ARG A 104 4.81 11.05 -8.10
CA ARG A 104 5.15 10.46 -9.41
C ARG A 104 5.46 11.54 -10.44
N THR A 105 4.60 12.58 -10.52
CA THR A 105 4.80 13.72 -11.44
C THR A 105 6.10 14.49 -11.15
N LYS A 106 6.57 14.48 -9.90
CA LYS A 106 7.84 15.09 -9.45
C LYS A 106 9.07 14.17 -9.54
N GLY A 107 8.90 12.99 -10.16
CA GLY A 107 9.98 12.04 -10.46
C GLY A 107 10.59 11.33 -9.25
N PHE A 108 9.85 11.20 -8.14
CA PHE A 108 10.30 10.39 -7.00
C PHE A 108 10.03 8.91 -7.25
N THR A 109 10.98 8.04 -6.87
CA THR A 109 10.88 6.59 -7.09
C THR A 109 10.88 5.78 -5.79
N ALA A 110 11.44 6.33 -4.71
CA ALA A 110 11.60 5.65 -3.44
C ALA A 110 11.36 6.58 -2.24
N PHE A 111 10.83 6.04 -1.14
CA PHE A 111 10.56 6.79 0.09
C PHE A 111 11.01 6.02 1.34
N HIS A 112 11.64 6.73 2.27
CA HIS A 112 11.72 6.33 3.67
C HIS A 112 10.46 6.78 4.40
N ILE A 113 9.89 5.91 5.23
CA ILE A 113 8.63 6.21 5.95
C ILE A 113 8.95 6.59 7.39
N ARG A 114 8.45 7.73 7.84
CA ARG A 114 8.52 8.17 9.24
C ARG A 114 7.11 8.25 9.81
N VAL A 115 6.73 7.27 10.61
CA VAL A 115 5.42 7.20 11.27
C VAL A 115 5.46 8.05 12.53
N ARG A 116 4.42 8.84 12.79
CA ARG A 116 4.33 9.71 13.96
C ARG A 116 2.93 9.68 14.58
N ALA A 117 2.83 9.22 15.82
CA ALA A 117 1.65 9.42 16.65
C ALA A 117 1.65 10.83 17.29
N VAL A 118 0.63 11.14 18.08
CA VAL A 118 0.53 12.43 18.81
C VAL A 118 1.73 12.63 19.75
N GLY A 119 2.08 11.59 20.51
CA GLY A 119 3.23 11.54 21.42
C GLY A 119 3.19 12.60 22.52
N GLY A 120 4.37 12.87 23.12
CA GLY A 120 4.52 13.78 24.24
C GLY A 120 3.72 13.31 25.46
N VAL A 121 2.78 14.17 25.90
CA VAL A 121 1.81 13.87 26.96
C VAL A 121 0.58 13.08 26.48
N GLY A 122 0.40 12.97 25.16
CA GLY A 122 -0.73 12.31 24.51
C GLY A 122 -0.53 10.81 24.30
N SER A 123 -1.28 10.24 23.35
CA SER A 123 -1.10 8.82 22.97
C SER A 123 0.17 8.65 22.14
N ARG A 124 0.95 7.63 22.48
CA ARG A 124 2.10 7.16 21.70
C ARG A 124 1.71 6.16 20.62
N VAL A 125 0.49 5.62 20.66
CA VAL A 125 -0.01 4.67 19.67
C VAL A 125 -0.46 5.44 18.41
N PRO A 126 0.04 5.09 17.21
CA PRO A 126 -0.42 5.69 15.96
C PRO A 126 -1.92 5.47 15.72
N GLY A 127 -2.55 6.44 15.06
CA GLY A 127 -3.96 6.34 14.67
C GLY A 127 -4.25 5.22 13.65
N PRO A 128 -5.53 4.87 13.43
CA PRO A 128 -5.94 3.77 12.56
C PRO A 128 -5.59 4.00 11.07
N GLY A 129 -5.34 5.24 10.66
CA GLY A 129 -4.90 5.58 9.31
C GLY A 129 -3.44 5.23 8.98
N ALA A 130 -2.57 5.01 9.98
CA ALA A 130 -1.14 4.80 9.75
C ALA A 130 -0.84 3.58 8.85
N GLN A 131 -1.36 2.41 9.21
CA GLN A 131 -1.12 1.17 8.45
C GLN A 131 -1.79 1.21 7.07
N ALA A 132 -2.94 1.90 6.96
CA ALA A 132 -3.65 2.09 5.71
C ALA A 132 -2.88 2.99 4.73
N ALA A 133 -2.29 4.08 5.22
CA ALA A 133 -1.42 4.96 4.46
C ALA A 133 -0.19 4.22 3.92
N ILE A 134 0.57 3.51 4.79
CA ILE A 134 1.76 2.73 4.38
C ILE A 134 1.41 1.74 3.26
N ARG A 135 0.30 1.00 3.42
CA ARG A 135 -0.18 0.03 2.43
C ARG A 135 -0.59 0.68 1.10
N ALA A 136 -1.13 1.90 1.13
CA ALA A 136 -1.48 2.65 -0.07
C ALA A 136 -0.26 3.27 -0.77
N LEU A 137 0.76 3.72 -0.03
CA LEU A 137 2.05 4.14 -0.59
C LEU A 137 2.75 2.97 -1.32
N ALA A 138 2.75 1.77 -0.72
CA ALA A 138 3.30 0.56 -1.34
C ALA A 138 2.61 0.23 -2.67
N ARG A 139 1.26 0.26 -2.69
CA ARG A 139 0.47 0.07 -3.92
C ARG A 139 0.60 1.22 -4.92
N GLY A 140 1.02 2.39 -4.45
CA GLY A 140 1.46 3.54 -5.25
C GLY A 140 2.72 3.27 -6.09
N GLY A 141 3.34 2.10 -5.98
CA GLY A 141 4.46 1.69 -6.83
C GLY A 141 5.81 2.31 -6.44
N PHE A 142 5.87 2.98 -5.29
CA PHE A 142 7.13 3.49 -4.74
C PHE A 142 7.89 2.37 -4.03
N LYS A 143 9.22 2.38 -4.17
CA LYS A 143 10.11 1.54 -3.36
C LYS A 143 10.08 2.06 -1.92
N ILE A 144 9.65 1.21 -0.97
CA ILE A 144 9.69 1.53 0.45
C ILE A 144 11.06 1.12 1.00
N GLY A 145 11.77 2.07 1.60
CA GLY A 145 13.01 1.80 2.34
C GLY A 145 12.74 1.56 3.82
N ARG A 146 13.52 2.23 4.67
CA ARG A 146 13.36 2.18 6.14
C ARG A 146 12.01 2.72 6.58
N ILE A 147 11.45 2.11 7.63
CA ILE A 147 10.23 2.53 8.30
C ILE A 147 10.59 2.80 9.77
N ASP A 148 10.61 4.07 10.16
CA ASP A 148 11.00 4.53 11.49
C ASP A 148 9.77 5.08 12.24
N ASP A 149 9.67 4.81 13.55
CA ASP A 149 8.74 5.53 14.44
C ASP A 149 9.43 6.79 14.98
N VAL A 150 8.89 7.96 14.64
CA VAL A 150 9.34 9.28 15.11
C VAL A 150 8.32 9.94 16.04
N THR A 151 7.49 9.14 16.69
CA THR A 151 6.61 9.59 17.78
C THR A 151 7.43 10.24 18.89
N PRO A 152 7.13 11.49 19.30
CA PRO A 152 7.94 12.18 20.29
C PRO A 152 7.79 11.53 21.68
N ILE A 153 8.89 10.97 22.20
CA ILE A 153 8.99 10.40 23.55
C ILE A 153 9.81 11.37 24.43
N PRO A 154 9.19 12.05 25.40
CA PRO A 154 9.91 12.92 26.31
C PRO A 154 10.54 12.12 27.45
N HIS A 155 11.68 12.58 27.99
CA HIS A 155 12.35 11.98 29.14
C HIS A 155 11.49 12.03 30.41
N ASP A 156 10.84 13.17 30.66
CA ASP A 156 9.77 13.33 31.64
C ASP A 156 8.62 14.15 31.05
N THR A 157 7.41 13.97 31.55
CA THR A 157 6.18 14.54 30.98
C THR A 157 5.65 15.70 31.80
N THR A 158 5.25 16.79 31.11
CA THR A 158 4.38 17.79 31.73
C THR A 158 3.00 17.20 32.03
N ARG A 159 2.23 17.89 32.89
CA ARG A 159 0.91 17.44 33.33
C ARG A 159 -0.04 17.21 32.14
N LYS A 160 -0.55 15.98 32.00
CA LYS A 160 -1.51 15.61 30.95
C LYS A 160 -2.79 16.48 31.00
N LYS A 161 -3.39 16.73 29.83
CA LYS A 161 -4.66 17.47 29.69
C LYS A 161 -5.78 16.77 30.45
N GLY A 162 -6.24 17.39 31.54
CA GLY A 162 -7.34 16.91 32.38
C GLY A 162 -7.19 17.27 33.86
N GLY A 163 -8.27 17.05 34.63
CA GLY A 163 -8.22 17.14 36.09
C GLY A 163 -7.51 15.93 36.71
N LYS A 164 -7.25 15.97 38.03
CA LYS A 164 -6.70 14.82 38.79
C LYS A 164 -7.52 13.53 38.62
N ARG A 165 -8.83 13.67 38.34
CA ARG A 165 -9.79 12.57 38.12
C ARG A 165 -9.93 12.15 36.65
N GLY A 166 -9.08 12.64 35.74
CA GLY A 166 -9.13 12.36 34.30
C GLY A 166 -10.30 13.04 33.57
N ARG A 167 -10.56 12.58 32.34
CA ARG A 167 -11.80 12.89 31.60
C ARG A 167 -12.89 11.94 32.09
N ARG A 168 -14.01 12.50 32.54
CA ARG A 168 -15.25 11.75 32.79
C ARG A 168 -16.23 12.10 31.67
N VAL A 169 -16.89 11.07 31.14
CA VAL A 169 -17.94 11.11 30.12
C VAL A 169 -19.08 10.28 30.67
#